data_AF-A0A352RGQ6-F1
#
_entry.id   AF-A0A352RGQ6-F1
#
_cell.length_a   1.000
_cell.length_b   1.000
_cell.length_c   1.000
_cell.angle_alpha   90.00
_cell.angle_beta   90.00
_cell.angle_gamma   90.00
#
_symmetry.space_group_name_H-M   'P 1'
#
loop_
_entity.id
_entity.type
_entity.pdbx_description
1 polymer ?
#
loop_
_entity_poly.entity_id
_entity_poly.type
_entity_poly.pdbx_seq_one_letter_code
_entity_poly.pdbx_strand_id
1 'polypeptide(L)'
;MAFRRDFDGAVTTLGVSGLLYNSDLLLYDRKSKSLWSQVMGQAVSGPRKGERLVPEPIEHTTWADWKKLHPQTKVLSRDTGFRRDYGRSPYGDYDQNGDIYFPLSFRSSQYHPKERVIGIEINGNFKAYPFVELFQQKSPLEDVLGGKQIILEFNLETRNGVIRDPKGNVLPSINAFWFAWYAFHPETQIFRNSN
;
A
#
# COMPACT_ATOMS: atom_id res chain seq x y z
N MET A 1 2.40 -3.31 -1.37
CA MET A 1 2.31 -3.19 -2.84
C MET A 1 3.25 -4.20 -3.48
N ALA A 2 2.91 -4.70 -4.66
CA ALA A 2 3.83 -5.44 -5.51
C ALA A 2 3.74 -4.87 -6.93
N PHE A 3 4.82 -5.00 -7.70
CA PHE A 3 4.89 -4.47 -9.06
C PHE A 3 5.61 -5.47 -9.95
N ARG A 4 5.24 -5.48 -11.23
CA ARG A 4 6.07 -6.10 -12.27
C ARG A 4 7.43 -5.43 -12.31
N ARG A 5 8.44 -6.24 -12.61
CA ARG A 5 9.85 -5.83 -12.71
C ARG A 5 10.36 -5.83 -14.15
N ASP A 6 9.48 -6.03 -15.11
CA ASP A 6 9.79 -5.95 -16.53
C ASP A 6 9.27 -4.61 -17.09
N PHE A 7 10.17 -3.90 -17.75
CA PHE A 7 9.92 -2.56 -18.30
C PHE A 7 10.41 -2.58 -19.75
N ASP A 8 9.51 -2.48 -20.73
CA ASP A 8 9.79 -2.61 -22.17
C ASP A 8 10.55 -3.89 -22.55
N GLY A 9 10.11 -5.02 -22.00
CA GLY A 9 10.75 -6.33 -22.23
C GLY A 9 12.09 -6.51 -21.52
N ALA A 10 12.61 -5.47 -20.85
CA ALA A 10 13.79 -5.56 -20.01
C ALA A 10 13.40 -5.87 -18.56
N VAL A 11 13.75 -7.07 -18.14
CA VAL A 11 13.64 -7.50 -16.75
C VAL A 11 14.73 -6.85 -15.89
N THR A 12 14.36 -6.30 -14.74
CA THR A 12 15.29 -5.73 -13.75
C THR A 12 15.04 -6.26 -12.33
N THR A 13 15.77 -5.73 -11.37
CA THR A 13 15.51 -5.86 -9.93
C THR A 13 15.39 -4.48 -9.32
N LEU A 14 14.40 -4.33 -8.44
CA LEU A 14 14.16 -3.11 -7.70
C LEU A 14 14.75 -3.28 -6.29
N GLY A 15 15.64 -2.38 -5.90
CA GLY A 15 16.26 -2.35 -4.57
C GLY A 15 15.77 -1.18 -3.72
N VAL A 16 16.26 -1.13 -2.49
CA VAL A 16 16.10 0.02 -1.58
C VAL A 16 17.14 1.07 -1.95
N SER A 17 16.72 2.29 -2.26
CA SER A 17 17.65 3.37 -2.63
C SER A 17 18.33 4.05 -1.44
N GLY A 18 17.72 3.97 -0.24
CA GLY A 18 18.08 4.81 0.90
C GLY A 18 17.57 6.25 0.82
N LEU A 19 16.86 6.59 -0.26
CA LEU A 19 16.28 7.91 -0.50
C LEU A 19 14.77 7.88 -0.27
N LEU A 20 14.23 9.02 0.15
CA LEU A 20 12.82 9.21 0.42
C LEU A 20 12.25 10.31 -0.46
N TYR A 21 11.02 10.12 -0.91
CA TYR A 21 10.19 11.16 -1.52
C TYR A 21 8.86 11.18 -0.78
N ASN A 22 8.45 12.34 -0.24
CA ASN A 22 7.30 12.47 0.67
C ASN A 22 7.35 11.46 1.83
N SER A 23 8.52 11.33 2.48
CA SER A 23 8.77 10.37 3.57
C SER A 23 8.52 8.90 3.21
N ASP A 24 8.41 8.56 1.92
CA ASP A 24 8.23 7.19 1.43
C ASP A 24 9.44 6.75 0.57
N LEU A 25 9.78 5.47 0.64
CA LEU A 25 10.96 4.91 -0.02
C LEU A 25 10.88 5.01 -1.55
N LEU A 26 11.97 5.48 -2.16
CA LEU A 26 12.18 5.30 -3.60
C LEU A 26 12.81 3.93 -3.90
N LEU A 27 12.18 3.17 -4.79
CA LEU A 27 12.75 1.94 -5.33
C LEU A 27 13.84 2.28 -6.34
N TYR A 28 14.96 1.57 -6.28
CA TYR A 28 16.09 1.76 -7.20
C TYR A 28 16.13 0.64 -8.25
N ASP A 29 15.96 1.01 -9.52
CA ASP A 29 16.14 0.09 -10.64
C ASP A 29 17.64 -0.14 -10.88
N ARG A 30 18.13 -1.35 -10.60
CA ARG A 30 19.55 -1.68 -10.73
C ARG A 30 20.07 -1.59 -12.16
N LYS A 31 19.22 -1.76 -13.17
CA LYS A 31 19.58 -1.72 -14.59
C LYS A 31 19.63 -0.27 -15.10
N SER A 32 18.50 0.45 -15.05
CA SER A 32 18.44 1.81 -15.59
C SER A 32 18.99 2.88 -14.65
N LYS A 33 19.19 2.55 -13.37
CA LYS A 33 19.56 3.50 -12.31
C LYS A 33 18.46 4.51 -11.98
N SER A 34 17.25 4.31 -12.50
CA SER A 34 16.08 5.15 -12.23
C SER A 34 15.55 4.94 -10.80
N LEU A 35 14.93 5.98 -10.26
CA LEU A 35 14.25 5.95 -8.97
C LEU A 35 12.75 5.97 -9.18
N TRP A 36 12.04 5.07 -8.51
CA TRP A 36 10.60 4.89 -8.65
C TRP A 36 9.90 5.16 -7.32
N SER A 37 8.88 6.01 -7.33
CA SER A 37 7.98 6.16 -6.20
C SER A 37 6.92 5.05 -6.25
N GLN A 38 6.87 4.24 -5.19
CA GLN A 38 5.93 3.12 -5.09
C GLN A 38 4.48 3.58 -4.90
N VAL A 39 4.24 4.61 -4.09
CA VAL A 39 2.88 5.12 -3.88
C VAL A 39 2.38 5.86 -5.13
N MET A 40 3.24 6.68 -5.75
CA MET A 40 2.89 7.36 -7.00
C MET A 40 2.78 6.39 -8.18
N GLY A 41 3.43 5.22 -8.12
CA GLY A 41 3.48 4.26 -9.20
C GLY A 41 4.27 4.74 -10.42
N GLN A 42 5.30 5.58 -10.25
CA GLN A 42 6.01 6.22 -11.37
C GLN A 42 7.52 6.42 -11.11
N ALA A 43 8.32 6.34 -12.17
CA ALA A 43 9.72 6.76 -12.14
C ALA A 43 9.81 8.30 -12.03
N VAL A 44 10.49 8.77 -10.98
CA VAL A 44 10.64 10.21 -10.69
C VAL A 44 11.98 10.78 -11.14
N SER A 45 12.96 9.91 -11.39
CA SER A 45 14.32 10.28 -11.81
C SER A 45 14.97 9.18 -12.65
N GLY A 46 15.99 9.55 -13.41
CA GLY A 46 16.77 8.66 -14.27
C GLY A 46 16.17 8.47 -15.67
N PRO A 47 16.75 7.56 -16.47
CA PRO A 47 16.37 7.34 -17.87
C PRO A 47 14.90 6.96 -18.08
N ARG A 48 14.26 6.34 -17.08
CA ARG A 48 12.85 5.91 -17.15
C ARG A 48 11.86 6.95 -16.61
N LYS A 49 12.32 8.16 -16.26
CA LYS A 49 11.47 9.21 -15.67
C LYS A 49 10.18 9.38 -16.47
N GLY A 50 9.04 9.33 -15.79
CA GLY A 50 7.72 9.44 -16.41
C GLY A 50 7.03 8.10 -16.65
N GLU A 51 7.77 7.00 -16.76
CA GLU A 51 7.19 5.65 -16.91
C GLU A 51 6.44 5.21 -15.65
N ARG A 52 5.40 4.39 -15.84
CA ARG A 52 4.52 3.91 -14.76
C ARG A 52 4.88 2.49 -14.35
N LEU A 53 4.85 2.22 -13.04
CA LEU A 53 4.90 0.86 -12.51
C LEU A 53 3.59 0.15 -12.84
N VAL A 54 3.68 -1.14 -13.19
CA VAL A 54 2.49 -2.00 -13.34
C VAL A 54 2.27 -2.73 -12.01
N PRO A 55 1.23 -2.39 -11.24
CA PRO A 55 1.00 -3.00 -9.94
C PRO A 55 0.42 -4.41 -10.08
N GLU A 56 0.85 -5.29 -9.19
CA GLU A 56 0.32 -6.65 -9.05
C GLU A 56 -0.65 -6.70 -7.85
N PRO A 57 -1.81 -7.35 -7.99
CA PRO A 57 -2.73 -7.54 -6.88
C PRO A 57 -2.07 -8.32 -5.74
N ILE A 58 -2.21 -7.82 -4.51
CA ILE A 58 -1.77 -8.50 -3.29
C ILE A 58 -2.86 -8.47 -2.23
N GLU A 59 -2.84 -9.46 -1.36
CA GLU A 59 -3.72 -9.52 -0.20
C GLU A 59 -2.89 -9.53 1.08
N HIS A 60 -3.33 -8.77 2.09
CA HIS A 60 -2.76 -8.84 3.43
C HIS A 60 -3.67 -9.73 4.26
N THR A 61 -3.14 -10.79 4.85
CA THR A 61 -3.90 -11.72 5.68
C THR A 61 -3.09 -12.16 6.89
N THR A 62 -3.76 -12.73 7.90
CA THR A 62 -3.09 -13.31 9.04
C THR A 62 -2.46 -14.65 8.65
N TRP A 63 -1.40 -15.06 9.36
CA TRP A 63 -0.83 -16.39 9.16
C TRP A 63 -1.86 -17.49 9.47
N ALA A 64 -2.71 -17.28 10.48
CA ALA A 64 -3.76 -18.23 10.84
C ALA A 64 -4.73 -18.45 9.68
N ASP A 65 -5.21 -17.39 9.04
CA ASP A 65 -6.15 -17.50 7.94
C ASP A 65 -5.50 -18.02 6.66
N TRP A 66 -4.28 -17.56 6.36
CA TRP A 66 -3.49 -18.11 5.26
C TRP A 66 -3.29 -19.63 5.40
N LYS A 67 -2.95 -20.11 6.59
CA LYS A 67 -2.67 -21.53 6.83
C LYS A 67 -3.93 -22.39 6.75
N LYS A 68 -5.10 -21.87 7.12
CA LYS A 68 -6.39 -22.56 6.91
C LYS A 68 -6.65 -22.80 5.41
N LEU A 69 -6.38 -21.80 4.58
CA LEU A 69 -6.58 -21.87 3.12
C LEU A 69 -5.47 -22.63 2.40
N HIS A 70 -4.24 -22.56 2.92
CA HIS A 70 -3.05 -23.15 2.33
C HIS A 70 -2.30 -24.02 3.36
N PRO A 71 -2.88 -25.17 3.75
CA PRO A 71 -2.35 -26.01 4.83
C PRO A 71 -0.95 -26.56 4.56
N GLN A 72 -0.49 -26.56 3.31
CA GLN A 72 0.84 -27.03 2.93
C GLN A 72 1.90 -25.92 2.86
N THR A 73 1.53 -24.64 3.03
CA THR A 73 2.52 -23.55 3.01
C THR A 73 3.53 -23.73 4.15
N LYS A 74 4.81 -23.60 3.80
CA LYS A 74 5.94 -23.61 4.73
C LYS A 74 6.42 -22.17 4.96
N VAL A 75 6.90 -21.90 6.16
CA VAL A 75 7.59 -20.65 6.52
C VAL A 75 9.03 -20.98 6.89
N LEU A 76 9.93 -20.01 6.71
CA LEU A 76 11.33 -20.18 7.11
C LEU A 76 11.43 -20.35 8.63
N SER A 77 12.35 -21.21 9.05
CA SER A 77 12.66 -21.40 10.47
C SER A 77 13.17 -20.11 11.09
N ARG A 78 12.87 -19.90 12.38
CA ARG A 78 13.51 -18.85 13.19
C ARG A 78 14.93 -19.24 13.61
N ASP A 79 15.27 -20.53 13.53
CA ASP A 79 16.63 -21.03 13.74
C ASP A 79 17.48 -20.77 12.50
N THR A 80 18.04 -19.56 12.45
CA THR A 80 18.84 -19.06 11.31
C THR A 80 20.34 -18.99 11.61
N GLY A 81 20.76 -19.31 12.84
CA GLY A 81 22.12 -19.08 13.33
C GLY A 81 22.43 -17.62 13.73
N PHE A 82 21.48 -16.69 13.60
CA PHE A 82 21.64 -15.28 13.99
C PHE A 82 20.74 -14.90 15.16
N ARG A 83 21.25 -14.09 16.09
CA ARG A 83 20.47 -13.51 17.19
C ARG A 83 19.86 -12.18 16.78
N ARG A 84 18.68 -12.22 16.16
CA ARG A 84 17.86 -11.02 15.91
C ARG A 84 16.44 -11.23 16.41
N ASP A 85 15.99 -10.31 17.26
CA ASP A 85 14.61 -10.28 17.72
C ASP A 85 13.71 -9.63 16.66
N TYR A 86 13.10 -10.45 15.81
CA TYR A 86 12.11 -10.01 14.81
C TYR A 86 10.72 -9.76 15.42
N GLY A 87 10.52 -10.02 16.71
CA GLY A 87 9.29 -9.69 17.43
C GLY A 87 9.21 -8.24 17.87
N ARG A 88 10.36 -7.54 17.94
CA ARG A 88 10.45 -6.14 18.33
C ARG A 88 10.59 -5.23 17.11
N SER A 89 9.67 -4.28 16.95
CA SER A 89 9.79 -3.24 15.93
C SER A 89 11.07 -2.40 16.16
N PRO A 90 11.92 -2.21 15.13
CA PRO A 90 13.06 -1.31 15.23
C PRO A 90 12.67 0.17 15.30
N TYR A 91 11.39 0.49 15.06
CA TYR A 91 10.86 1.86 15.02
C TYR A 91 10.06 2.26 16.27
N GLY A 92 10.09 1.45 17.33
CA GLY A 92 9.41 1.77 18.59
C GLY A 92 7.90 1.96 18.42
N ASP A 93 7.39 3.11 18.86
CA ASP A 93 6.00 3.53 18.84
C ASP A 93 5.60 4.31 17.57
N TYR A 94 6.47 4.38 16.56
CA TYR A 94 6.25 5.19 15.35
C TYR A 94 4.93 4.91 14.62
N ASP A 95 4.44 3.66 14.68
CA ASP A 95 3.16 3.28 14.08
C ASP A 95 1.95 3.84 14.84
N GLN A 96 2.15 4.36 16.05
CA GLN A 96 1.11 4.84 16.96
C GLN A 96 1.16 6.36 17.18
N ASN A 97 2.35 6.96 17.13
CA ASN A 97 2.50 8.40 17.37
C ASN A 97 2.22 9.26 16.12
N GLY A 98 2.14 10.58 16.33
CA GLY A 98 1.86 11.55 15.27
C GLY A 98 3.07 11.97 14.44
N ASP A 99 4.27 11.48 14.76
CA ASP A 99 5.51 12.01 14.21
C ASP A 99 5.73 11.58 12.76
N ILE A 100 6.31 12.48 11.97
CA ILE A 100 6.70 12.23 10.60
C ILE A 100 8.16 12.65 10.49
N TYR A 101 9.05 11.68 10.36
CA TYR A 101 10.51 11.91 10.42
C TYR A 101 11.07 12.71 9.24
N PHE A 102 10.37 12.71 8.10
CA PHE A 102 10.83 13.37 6.89
C PHE A 102 9.76 14.29 6.27
N PRO A 103 10.16 15.30 5.49
CA PRO A 103 9.22 16.24 4.90
C PRO A 103 8.19 15.62 3.96
N LEU A 104 7.03 16.27 3.87
CA LEU A 104 5.93 15.94 2.95
C LEU A 104 5.60 17.19 2.14
N SER A 105 5.31 17.01 0.84
CA SER A 105 4.85 18.10 -0.02
C SER A 105 3.41 18.51 0.30
N PHE A 106 2.57 17.55 0.69
CA PHE A 106 1.18 17.79 1.10
C PHE A 106 0.89 17.11 2.43
N ARG A 107 0.07 17.77 3.25
CA ARG A 107 -0.35 17.30 4.58
C ARG A 107 -1.85 17.49 4.74
N SER A 108 -2.49 16.60 5.50
CA SER A 108 -3.90 16.71 5.86
C SER A 108 -4.08 16.40 7.33
N SER A 109 -4.81 17.27 8.03
CA SER A 109 -5.22 17.10 9.43
C SER A 109 -6.58 16.42 9.57
N GLN A 110 -7.18 15.93 8.48
CA GLN A 110 -8.51 15.28 8.52
C GLN A 110 -8.50 13.99 9.36
N TYR A 111 -7.37 13.28 9.40
CA TYR A 111 -7.19 12.06 10.16
C TYR A 111 -5.83 12.07 10.86
N HIS A 112 -5.67 11.19 11.86
CA HIS A 112 -4.36 10.90 12.43
C HIS A 112 -3.37 10.52 11.30
N PRO A 113 -2.11 11.00 11.28
CA PRO A 113 -1.20 10.73 10.17
C PRO A 113 -0.95 9.24 9.95
N LYS A 114 -0.93 8.44 11.02
CA LYS A 114 -0.82 6.96 10.98
C LYS A 114 -2.17 6.24 10.86
N GLU A 115 -3.25 6.94 10.56
CA GLU A 115 -4.52 6.29 10.23
C GLU A 115 -4.29 5.35 9.05
N ARG A 116 -4.74 4.10 9.17
CA ARG A 116 -4.62 3.14 8.08
C ARG A 116 -5.67 3.45 7.04
N VAL A 117 -5.28 3.43 5.78
CA VAL A 117 -6.20 3.60 4.65
C VAL A 117 -5.97 2.49 3.62
N ILE A 118 -7.05 2.01 3.02
CA ILE A 118 -6.97 1.30 1.75
C ILE A 118 -7.08 2.35 0.63
N GLY A 119 -6.03 2.50 -0.17
CA GLY A 119 -6.00 3.37 -1.34
C GLY A 119 -6.14 2.56 -2.62
N ILE A 120 -6.86 3.11 -3.61
CA ILE A 120 -7.02 2.49 -4.93
C ILE A 120 -7.01 3.56 -6.03
N GLU A 121 -6.44 3.21 -7.18
CA GLU A 121 -6.50 3.99 -8.41
C GLU A 121 -7.29 3.20 -9.47
N ILE A 122 -8.34 3.80 -10.06
CA ILE A 122 -9.05 3.26 -11.23
C ILE A 122 -9.22 4.37 -12.26
N ASN A 123 -8.71 4.15 -13.47
CA ASN A 123 -8.83 5.09 -14.59
C ASN A 123 -8.38 6.52 -14.21
N GLY A 124 -7.27 6.66 -13.48
CA GLY A 124 -6.76 7.95 -13.01
C GLY A 124 -7.54 8.57 -11.84
N ASN A 125 -8.59 7.92 -11.33
CA ASN A 125 -9.33 8.37 -10.15
C ASN A 125 -8.78 7.67 -8.91
N PHE A 126 -8.44 8.45 -7.90
CA PHE A 126 -7.90 7.97 -6.62
C PHE A 126 -8.98 8.02 -5.55
N LYS A 127 -9.10 6.95 -4.75
CA LYS A 127 -9.96 6.92 -3.57
C LYS A 127 -9.27 6.26 -2.39
N ALA A 128 -9.48 6.82 -1.21
CA ALA A 128 -9.04 6.27 0.07
C ALA A 128 -10.24 5.85 0.92
N TYR A 129 -10.07 4.74 1.63
CA TYR A 129 -11.00 4.22 2.64
C TYR A 129 -10.28 4.19 4.00
N PRO A 130 -10.41 5.26 4.81
CA PRO A 130 -9.89 5.27 6.17
C PRO A 130 -10.63 4.27 7.07
N PHE A 131 -9.91 3.52 7.89
CA PHE A 131 -10.50 2.54 8.80
C PHE A 131 -11.41 3.17 9.86
N VAL A 132 -11.16 4.41 10.26
CA VAL A 132 -12.03 5.17 11.15
C VAL A 132 -13.43 5.39 10.53
N GLU A 133 -13.51 5.56 9.21
CA GLU A 133 -14.79 5.70 8.48
C GLU A 133 -15.44 4.32 8.25
N LEU A 134 -14.62 3.30 7.98
CA LEU A 134 -15.09 1.92 7.79
C LEU A 134 -15.61 1.27 9.07
N PHE A 135 -15.21 1.76 10.25
CA PHE A 135 -15.64 1.21 11.54
C PHE A 135 -17.18 1.23 11.72
N GLN A 136 -17.85 2.12 11.01
CA GLN A 136 -19.31 2.26 11.03
C GLN A 136 -20.02 1.44 9.94
N GLN A 137 -19.26 0.72 9.11
CA GLN A 137 -19.75 -0.04 7.97
C GLN A 137 -19.67 -1.54 8.20
N LYS A 138 -20.44 -2.29 7.42
CA LYS A 138 -20.30 -3.74 7.32
C LYS A 138 -19.40 -4.09 6.14
N SER A 139 -18.61 -5.15 6.31
CA SER A 139 -17.88 -5.77 5.21
C SER A 139 -18.73 -6.93 4.63
N PRO A 140 -18.81 -7.09 3.30
CA PRO A 140 -18.19 -6.23 2.28
C PRO A 140 -18.94 -4.91 2.06
N LEU A 141 -18.21 -3.89 1.60
CA LEU A 141 -18.73 -2.59 1.18
C LEU A 141 -18.69 -2.49 -0.36
N GLU A 142 -19.83 -2.23 -0.99
CA GLU A 142 -19.91 -1.96 -2.43
C GLU A 142 -19.73 -0.47 -2.72
N ASP A 143 -19.01 -0.15 -3.79
CA ASP A 143 -18.73 1.24 -4.19
C ASP A 143 -18.47 1.33 -5.71
N VAL A 144 -18.40 2.55 -6.23
CA VAL A 144 -18.08 2.84 -7.63
C VAL A 144 -16.95 3.87 -7.71
N LEU A 145 -15.92 3.56 -8.47
CA LEU A 145 -14.80 4.47 -8.74
C LEU A 145 -14.42 4.43 -10.21
N GLY A 146 -14.28 5.60 -10.85
CA GLY A 146 -13.84 5.70 -12.24
C GLY A 146 -14.73 4.90 -13.22
N GLY A 147 -16.04 4.79 -12.91
CA GLY A 147 -17.02 4.01 -13.68
C GLY A 147 -16.99 2.50 -13.45
N LYS A 148 -16.17 1.98 -12.53
CA LYS A 148 -16.07 0.56 -12.20
C LYS A 148 -16.67 0.26 -10.83
N GLN A 149 -17.54 -0.75 -10.77
CA GLN A 149 -18.00 -1.32 -9.50
C GLN A 149 -16.85 -2.05 -8.81
N ILE A 150 -16.75 -1.85 -7.50
CA ILE A 150 -15.75 -2.47 -6.64
C ILE A 150 -16.39 -2.95 -5.35
N ILE A 151 -15.83 -4.01 -4.79
CA ILE A 151 -16.27 -4.62 -3.53
C ILE A 151 -15.07 -4.61 -2.59
N LEU A 152 -15.15 -3.84 -1.50
CA LEU A 152 -14.14 -3.78 -0.45
C LEU A 152 -14.50 -4.76 0.67
N GLU A 153 -13.72 -5.83 0.79
CA GLU A 153 -13.72 -6.72 1.94
C GLU A 153 -12.68 -6.20 2.94
N PHE A 154 -13.06 -5.97 4.20
CA PHE A 154 -12.15 -5.42 5.22
C PHE A 154 -12.32 -6.08 6.59
N ASN A 155 -11.23 -6.08 7.36
CA ASN A 155 -11.22 -6.52 8.76
C ASN A 155 -10.76 -5.35 9.66
N LEU A 156 -11.63 -4.95 10.58
CA LEU A 156 -11.40 -3.82 11.48
C LEU A 156 -10.34 -4.09 12.55
N GLU A 157 -10.18 -5.35 12.96
CA GLU A 157 -9.20 -5.77 13.98
C GLU A 157 -7.78 -5.68 13.42
N THR A 158 -7.55 -6.27 12.25
CA THR A 158 -6.23 -6.29 11.60
C THR A 158 -5.95 -5.05 10.76
N ARG A 159 -6.96 -4.18 10.56
CA ARG A 159 -6.93 -3.00 9.68
C ARG A 159 -6.39 -3.34 8.28
N ASN A 160 -6.88 -4.44 7.72
CA ASN A 160 -6.59 -4.88 6.36
C ASN A 160 -7.85 -4.90 5.48
N GLY A 161 -7.65 -4.92 4.18
CA GLY A 161 -8.74 -5.04 3.23
C GLY A 161 -8.25 -5.42 1.84
N VAL A 162 -9.16 -5.98 1.07
CA VAL A 162 -8.98 -6.44 -0.32
C VAL A 162 -10.10 -5.83 -1.14
N ILE A 163 -9.75 -5.27 -2.30
CA ILE A 163 -10.75 -4.75 -3.24
C ILE A 163 -10.86 -5.74 -4.39
N ARG A 164 -12.08 -6.17 -4.69
CA ARG A 164 -12.40 -7.07 -5.80
C ARG A 164 -13.29 -6.38 -6.82
N ASP A 165 -13.24 -6.85 -8.07
CA ASP A 165 -14.30 -6.57 -9.03
C ASP A 165 -15.51 -7.51 -8.82
N PRO A 166 -16.66 -7.27 -9.48
CA PRO A 166 -17.84 -8.14 -9.34
C PRO A 166 -17.64 -9.59 -9.82
N LYS A 167 -16.54 -9.87 -10.52
CA LYS A 167 -16.17 -11.23 -10.94
C LYS A 167 -15.29 -11.93 -9.91
N GLY A 168 -14.94 -11.25 -8.81
CA GLY A 168 -14.10 -11.76 -7.72
C GLY A 168 -12.60 -11.56 -7.91
N ASN A 169 -12.17 -10.92 -9.01
CA ASN A 169 -10.74 -10.68 -9.26
C ASN A 169 -10.23 -9.60 -8.30
N VAL A 170 -9.08 -9.84 -7.68
CA VAL A 170 -8.41 -8.85 -6.83
C VAL A 170 -7.91 -7.70 -7.69
N LEU A 171 -8.21 -6.47 -7.25
CA LEU A 171 -7.71 -5.26 -7.86
C LEU A 171 -6.48 -4.75 -7.10
N PRO A 172 -5.46 -4.23 -7.78
CA PRO A 172 -4.32 -3.63 -7.10
C PRO A 172 -4.75 -2.44 -6.23
N SER A 173 -4.46 -2.55 -4.93
CA SER A 173 -4.70 -1.53 -3.93
C SER A 173 -3.51 -1.45 -2.98
N ILE A 174 -3.46 -0.37 -2.21
CA ILE A 174 -2.42 -0.14 -1.21
C ILE A 174 -3.05 -0.06 0.18
N ASN A 175 -2.46 -0.74 1.15
CA ASN A 175 -2.69 -0.47 2.57
C ASN A 175 -1.54 0.39 3.09
N ALA A 176 -1.81 1.65 3.39
CA ALA A 176 -0.81 2.64 3.78
C ALA A 176 -1.29 3.47 4.98
N PHE A 177 -0.35 4.22 5.55
CA PHE A 177 -0.70 5.32 6.45
C PHE A 177 -1.25 6.51 5.66
N TRP A 178 -2.19 7.24 6.27
CA TRP A 178 -2.86 8.38 5.67
C TRP A 178 -1.88 9.45 5.19
N PHE A 179 -0.86 9.77 5.98
CA PHE A 179 0.13 10.77 5.57
C PHE A 179 0.85 10.39 4.28
N ALA A 180 1.15 9.09 4.10
CA ALA A 180 1.87 8.60 2.94
C ALA A 180 0.97 8.64 1.70
N TRP A 181 -0.27 8.16 1.81
CA TRP A 181 -1.23 8.22 0.70
C TRP A 181 -1.53 9.66 0.28
N TYR A 182 -1.90 10.53 1.23
CA TYR A 182 -2.31 11.90 0.96
C TYR A 182 -1.18 12.76 0.38
N ALA A 183 0.07 12.51 0.79
CA ALA A 183 1.21 13.25 0.25
C ALA A 183 1.43 13.04 -1.27
N PHE A 184 0.92 11.94 -1.85
CA PHE A 184 0.96 11.68 -3.29
C PHE A 184 -0.38 11.95 -3.99
N HIS A 185 -1.50 11.81 -3.28
CA HIS A 185 -2.85 11.97 -3.84
C HIS A 185 -3.69 12.97 -3.02
N PRO A 186 -3.31 14.27 -2.99
CA PRO A 186 -4.00 15.27 -2.16
C PRO A 186 -5.45 15.54 -2.60
N GLU A 187 -5.77 15.24 -3.86
CA GLU A 187 -7.12 15.33 -4.45
C GLU A 187 -7.89 14.00 -4.40
N THR A 188 -7.37 13.00 -3.67
CA THR A 188 -8.04 11.71 -3.52
C THR A 188 -9.48 11.89 -3.05
N GLN A 189 -10.40 11.15 -3.66
CA GLN A 189 -11.72 10.97 -3.06
C GLN A 189 -11.54 10.23 -1.73
N ILE A 190 -12.40 10.54 -0.77
CA ILE A 190 -12.37 9.91 0.56
C ILE A 190 -13.74 9.29 0.76
N PHE A 191 -13.78 7.99 1.03
CA PHE A 191 -14.99 7.38 1.55
C PHE A 191 -15.27 7.97 2.93
N ARG A 192 -16.42 8.60 3.07
CA ARG A 192 -16.92 9.12 4.34
C ARG A 192 -18.23 8.42 4.65
N ASN A 193 -18.42 8.03 5.90
CA ASN A 193 -19.74 7.60 6.28
C ASN A 193 -20.72 8.77 6.11
N SER A 194 -21.77 8.55 5.34
CA SER A 194 -22.88 9.50 5.29
C SER A 194 -23.78 9.13 6.47
N ASN A 195 -23.72 9.93 7.54
CA ASN A 195 -24.73 9.85 8.61
C ASN A 195 -26.14 10.07 8.05
#